data_AF-A0AAW2JTH7-F1
#
_entry.id   AF-A0AAW2JTH7-F1
#
_cell.length_a   1.000
_cell.length_b   1.000
_cell.length_c   1.000
_cell.angle_alpha   90.00
_cell.angle_beta   90.00
_cell.angle_gamma   90.00
#
_symmetry.space_group_name_H-M   'P 1'
#
loop_
_entity.id
_entity.type
_entity.pdbx_description
1 polymer ?
#
loop_
_entity_poly.entity_id
_entity_poly.type
_entity_poly.pdbx_seq_one_letter_code
_entity_poly.pdbx_strand_id
1 'polypeptide(L)'
;MCSTKSWERQLKNEPASTLQMARKTQGNNALVITAFLANYEIERVIINSGSSADILFGEAYDQMQQGGAPLEAVDTSLYGFARKIVYPRGMVSVPLTLGTTPLRKRCLLNFLVVDIPSTYNVILGRPMLNAF
;
A
#
# COMPACT_ATOMS: atom_id res chain seq x y z
N MET A 1 8.07 -21.27 -6.09
CA MET A 1 6.59 -21.13 -6.03
C MET A 1 6.21 -20.79 -4.60
N CYS A 2 6.12 -19.50 -4.25
CA CYS A 2 5.80 -19.08 -2.88
C CYS A 2 4.28 -19.13 -2.68
N SER A 3 3.82 -19.97 -1.76
CA SER A 3 2.41 -20.23 -1.51
C SER A 3 1.77 -19.06 -0.77
N THR A 4 0.64 -18.57 -1.29
CA THR A 4 -0.23 -17.54 -0.69
C THR A 4 -0.68 -17.84 0.75
N LYS A 5 -0.45 -19.07 1.26
CA LYS A 5 -0.79 -19.49 2.62
C LYS A 5 0.32 -19.22 3.66
N SER A 6 1.44 -18.61 3.28
CA SER A 6 2.59 -18.42 4.18
C SER A 6 2.44 -17.19 5.07
N TRP A 7 2.03 -16.06 4.51
CA TRP A 7 1.94 -14.79 5.24
C TRP A 7 0.73 -14.73 6.20
N GLU A 8 -0.41 -15.33 5.84
CA GLU A 8 -1.59 -15.46 6.73
C GLU A 8 -1.29 -16.31 7.97
N ARG A 9 -0.47 -17.36 7.82
CA ARG A 9 -0.02 -18.19 8.93
C ARG A 9 0.97 -17.44 9.83
N GLN A 10 1.78 -16.56 9.24
CA GLN A 10 2.73 -15.74 9.96
C GLN A 10 2.01 -14.71 10.85
N LEU A 11 0.96 -14.04 10.34
CA LEU A 11 0.15 -13.13 11.14
C LEU A 11 -0.57 -13.81 12.32
N LYS A 12 -0.92 -15.09 12.21
CA LYS A 12 -1.56 -15.85 13.30
C LYS A 12 -0.61 -16.25 14.44
N ASN A 13 0.69 -16.24 14.19
CA ASN A 13 1.72 -16.66 15.16
C ASN A 13 2.51 -15.48 15.75
N GLU A 14 2.17 -14.24 15.37
CA GLU A 14 2.82 -13.03 15.88
C GLU A 14 2.25 -12.61 17.25
N PRO A 15 3.08 -12.00 18.12
CA PRO A 15 2.63 -11.50 19.41
C PRO A 15 1.54 -10.43 19.27
N ALA A 16 0.68 -10.31 20.30
CA ALA A 16 -0.49 -9.43 20.28
C ALA A 16 -0.19 -7.94 19.97
N SER A 17 1.05 -7.49 20.15
CA SER A 17 1.51 -6.15 19.75
C SER A 17 1.58 -5.95 18.23
N THR A 18 1.91 -6.99 17.45
CA THR A 18 1.86 -6.95 15.98
C THR A 18 0.41 -7.02 15.48
N LEU A 19 -0.46 -7.73 16.19
CA LEU A 19 -1.90 -7.81 15.86
C LEU A 19 -2.64 -6.47 16.03
N GLN A 20 -2.15 -5.58 16.92
CA GLN A 20 -2.69 -4.21 17.01
C GLN A 20 -2.49 -3.42 15.71
N MET A 21 -1.41 -3.69 14.97
CA MET A 21 -1.16 -3.02 13.70
C MET A 21 -2.07 -3.51 12.58
N ALA A 22 -2.46 -4.78 12.58
CA ALA A 22 -3.28 -5.40 11.54
C ALA A 22 -4.74 -5.56 11.99
N ARG A 23 -5.55 -4.50 11.91
CA ARG A 23 -6.97 -4.58 12.25
C ARG A 23 -7.78 -5.06 11.04
N LYS A 24 -8.30 -6.29 11.11
CA LYS A 24 -9.26 -6.78 10.11
C LYS A 24 -10.60 -6.06 10.30
N THR A 25 -11.02 -5.26 9.33
CA THR A 25 -12.35 -4.62 9.38
C THR A 25 -13.45 -5.64 9.09
N GLN A 26 -14.49 -5.66 9.92
CA GLN A 26 -15.63 -6.56 9.75
C GLN A 26 -16.47 -6.07 8.56
N GLY A 27 -16.24 -6.65 7.39
CA GLY A 27 -17.03 -6.38 6.17
C GLY A 27 -16.24 -6.20 4.88
N ASN A 28 -14.92 -6.02 4.93
CA ASN A 28 -14.08 -5.94 3.74
C ASN A 28 -12.73 -6.62 3.99
N ASN A 29 -12.19 -7.32 2.98
CA ASN A 29 -10.86 -7.94 2.98
C ASN A 29 -9.69 -6.91 3.02
N ALA A 30 -9.92 -5.73 3.59
CA ALA A 30 -8.88 -4.75 3.87
C ALA A 30 -8.19 -5.15 5.19
N LEU A 31 -6.91 -5.53 5.09
CA LEU A 31 -6.04 -5.62 6.27
C LEU A 31 -5.48 -4.22 6.51
N VAL A 32 -6.09 -3.47 7.44
CA VAL A 32 -5.62 -2.15 7.83
C VAL A 32 -4.34 -2.37 8.62
N ILE A 33 -3.19 -2.09 8.00
CA ILE A 33 -1.87 -2.14 8.63
C ILE A 33 -1.30 -0.74 8.81
N THR A 34 -0.72 -0.46 9.97
CA THR A 34 0.18 0.68 10.13
C THR A 34 1.47 0.41 9.36
N ALA A 35 1.83 1.32 8.45
CA ALA A 35 3.05 1.26 7.65
C ALA A 35 3.68 2.66 7.58
N PHE A 36 4.95 2.73 7.18
CA PHE A 36 5.60 4.01 6.93
C PHE A 36 5.98 4.15 5.46
N LEU A 37 5.47 5.17 4.78
CA LEU A 37 5.92 5.59 3.46
C LEU A 37 6.81 6.82 3.61
N ALA A 38 8.08 6.74 3.21
CA ALA A 38 9.04 7.84 3.40
C ALA A 38 9.05 8.42 4.84
N ASN A 39 8.85 7.57 5.85
CA ASN A 39 8.72 7.92 7.27
C ASN A 39 7.43 8.65 7.67
N TYR A 40 6.47 8.81 6.75
CA TYR A 40 5.11 9.21 7.07
C TYR A 40 4.28 7.98 7.42
N GLU A 41 3.63 8.03 8.58
CA GLU A 41 2.76 6.95 9.06
C GLU A 41 1.46 6.92 8.26
N ILE A 42 1.13 5.76 7.71
CA ILE A 42 -0.13 5.49 7.03
C ILE A 42 -0.84 4.37 7.77
N GLU A 43 -2.15 4.52 7.96
CA GLU A 43 -2.95 3.57 8.71
C GLU A 43 -3.90 2.79 7.80
N ARG A 44 -4.44 3.43 6.76
CA ARG A 44 -5.49 2.83 5.92
C ARG A 44 -4.92 2.21 4.65
N VAL A 45 -4.22 1.10 4.82
CA VAL A 45 -3.64 0.31 3.74
C VAL A 45 -4.56 -0.84 3.34
N ILE A 46 -4.75 -1.07 2.05
CA ILE A 46 -5.41 -2.27 1.51
C ILE A 46 -4.35 -3.17 0.90
N ILE A 47 -4.36 -4.47 1.20
CA ILE A 47 -3.59 -5.47 0.46
C ILE A 47 -4.52 -6.15 -0.55
N ASN A 48 -4.23 -6.03 -1.84
CA ASN A 48 -5.05 -6.55 -2.93
C ASN A 48 -4.20 -7.35 -3.93
N SER A 49 -4.16 -8.68 -3.78
CA SER A 49 -3.46 -9.58 -4.70
C SER A 49 -4.06 -9.61 -6.12
N GLY A 50 -5.27 -9.10 -6.32
CA GLY A 50 -5.86 -8.89 -7.65
C GLY A 50 -5.37 -7.62 -8.34
N SER A 51 -4.74 -6.69 -7.62
CA SER A 51 -4.22 -5.46 -8.20
C SER A 51 -2.90 -5.72 -8.95
N SER A 52 -2.78 -5.21 -10.16
CA SER A 52 -1.53 -5.21 -10.94
C SER A 52 -0.56 -4.10 -10.55
N ALA A 53 -1.01 -3.11 -9.79
CA ALA A 53 -0.24 -1.95 -9.40
C ALA A 53 -0.34 -1.68 -7.90
N ASP A 54 0.69 -1.05 -7.34
CA ASP A 54 0.61 -0.37 -6.05
C ASP A 54 0.12 1.06 -6.29
N ILE A 55 -0.83 1.52 -5.47
CA ILE A 55 -1.57 2.76 -5.71
C ILE A 55 -1.52 3.60 -4.44
N LEU A 56 -1.15 4.86 -4.61
CA LEU A 56 -1.17 5.87 -3.56
C LEU A 56 -2.26 6.89 -3.92
N PHE A 57 -3.18 7.16 -2.99
CA PHE A 57 -4.23 8.14 -3.25
C PHE A 57 -3.67 9.56 -3.14
N GLY A 58 -4.11 10.44 -4.05
CA GLY A 58 -3.60 11.81 -4.18
C GLY A 58 -3.61 12.59 -2.86
N GLU A 59 -4.70 12.50 -2.09
CA GLU A 59 -4.79 13.17 -0.78
C GLU A 59 -3.72 12.68 0.21
N ALA A 60 -3.46 11.37 0.25
CA ALA A 60 -2.42 10.81 1.11
C ALA A 60 -1.01 11.17 0.62
N TYR A 61 -0.82 11.24 -0.70
CA TYR A 61 0.42 11.74 -1.30
C TYR A 61 0.68 13.20 -0.92
N ASP A 62 -0.31 14.07 -1.07
CA ASP A 62 -0.20 15.49 -0.75
C ASP A 62 0.04 15.72 0.76
N GLN A 63 -0.61 14.94 1.64
CA GLN A 63 -0.38 15.00 3.09
C GLN A 63 1.02 14.51 3.50
N MET A 64 1.50 13.43 2.88
CA MET A 64 2.84 12.89 3.10
C MET A 64 3.93 13.86 2.63
N GLN A 65 3.66 14.60 1.56
CA GLN A 65 4.64 15.42 0.87
C GLN A 65 4.45 16.92 1.17
N GLN A 66 4.81 17.35 2.38
CA GLN A 66 5.11 18.77 2.64
C GLN A 66 6.41 19.25 1.94
N GLY A 67 6.89 18.54 0.89
CA GLY A 67 8.20 18.76 0.27
C GLY A 67 8.54 18.01 -1.03
N GLY A 68 7.59 17.34 -1.70
CA GLY A 68 7.67 17.04 -3.14
C GLY A 68 8.76 16.07 -3.65
N ALA A 69 8.57 14.76 -3.48
CA ALA A 69 9.13 13.81 -4.44
C ALA A 69 8.45 14.04 -5.80
N PRO A 70 9.15 14.44 -6.87
CA PRO A 70 8.51 14.73 -8.13
C PRO A 70 7.82 13.49 -8.69
N LEU A 71 6.63 13.70 -9.28
CA LEU A 71 5.93 12.65 -9.99
C LEU A 71 6.56 12.47 -11.38
N GLU A 72 6.88 11.23 -11.72
CA GLU A 72 7.25 10.86 -13.08
C GLU A 72 6.00 10.74 -13.94
N ALA A 73 6.06 11.27 -15.16
CA ALA A 73 4.98 11.12 -16.12
C ALA A 73 4.80 9.65 -16.49
N VAL A 74 3.55 9.21 -16.57
CA VAL A 74 3.17 7.85 -16.97
C VAL A 74 2.01 7.91 -17.95
N ASP A 75 2.09 7.10 -19.00
CA ASP A 75 1.04 6.96 -20.03
C ASP A 75 0.13 5.74 -19.75
N THR A 76 0.16 5.23 -18.52
CA THR A 76 -0.57 4.02 -18.14
C THR A 76 -1.93 4.39 -17.56
N SER A 77 -3.01 3.93 -18.18
CA SER A 77 -4.34 3.99 -17.60
C SER A 77 -4.64 2.80 -16.69
N LEU A 78 -5.45 3.02 -15.65
CA LEU A 78 -5.91 1.98 -14.73
C LEU A 78 -7.37 1.64 -15.02
N TYR A 79 -7.62 0.36 -15.26
CA TYR A 79 -8.97 -0.20 -15.40
C TYR A 79 -9.32 -1.03 -14.18
N GLY A 80 -10.49 -0.80 -13.59
CA GLY A 80 -10.97 -1.57 -12.43
C GLY A 80 -11.47 -0.72 -11.26
N PHE A 81 -11.24 0.59 -11.28
CA PHE A 81 -11.85 1.53 -10.34
C PHE A 81 -13.30 1.79 -10.72
N ALA A 82 -14.25 1.17 -10.02
CA ALA A 82 -15.69 1.33 -10.28
C ALA A 82 -16.07 1.14 -11.77
N ARG A 83 -15.36 0.25 -12.49
CA ARG A 83 -15.50 0.01 -13.95
C ARG A 83 -15.21 1.25 -14.83
N LYS A 84 -14.48 2.23 -14.31
CA LYS A 84 -14.01 3.40 -15.03
C LYS A 84 -12.52 3.28 -15.32
N ILE A 85 -12.10 3.99 -16.37
CA ILE A 85 -10.70 4.24 -16.67
C ILE A 85 -10.27 5.42 -15.80
N VAL A 86 -9.13 5.28 -15.13
CA VAL A 86 -8.51 6.33 -14.32
C VAL A 86 -7.11 6.56 -14.86
N TYR A 87 -6.76 7.82 -15.08
CA TYR A 87 -5.41 8.23 -15.43
C TYR A 87 -4.70 8.67 -14.14
N PRO A 88 -3.57 8.05 -13.78
CA PRO A 88 -2.76 8.50 -12.66
C PRO A 88 -2.23 9.92 -12.90
N ARG A 89 -2.08 10.68 -11.82
CA ARG A 89 -1.37 11.97 -11.81
C ARG A 89 0.10 11.78 -12.17
N GLY A 90 0.66 10.63 -11.80
CA GLY A 90 2.03 10.24 -12.12
C GLY A 90 2.46 9.01 -11.33
N MET A 91 3.75 8.68 -11.39
CA MET A 91 4.37 7.62 -10.61
C MET A 91 5.39 8.20 -9.63
N VAL A 92 5.52 7.59 -8.46
CA VAL A 92 6.52 7.96 -7.45
C VAL A 92 7.18 6.74 -6.85
N SER A 93 8.50 6.78 -6.69
CA SER A 93 9.28 5.76 -5.99
C SER A 93 9.42 6.14 -4.51
N VAL A 94 8.80 5.39 -3.60
CA VAL A 94 8.77 5.71 -2.17
C VAL A 94 9.17 4.50 -1.33
N PRO A 95 10.06 4.65 -0.33
CA PRO A 95 10.41 3.55 0.55
C PRO A 95 9.23 3.24 1.48
N LEU A 96 8.68 2.03 1.35
CA LEU A 96 7.72 1.44 2.27
C LEU A 96 8.46 0.68 3.37
N THR A 97 8.11 0.95 4.62
CA THR A 97 8.55 0.18 5.77
C THR A 97 7.38 -0.52 6.43
N LEU A 98 7.50 -1.83 6.62
CA LEU A 98 6.54 -2.68 7.31
C LEU A 98 7.18 -3.35 8.53
N GLY A 99 6.36 -3.56 9.56
CA GLY A 99 6.75 -4.24 10.80
C GLY A 99 7.45 -3.35 11.81
N THR A 100 7.75 -3.94 12.97
CA THR A 100 8.41 -3.30 14.11
C THR A 100 9.77 -3.97 14.37
N THR A 101 10.66 -3.30 15.10
CA THR A 101 11.96 -3.86 15.49
C THR A 101 11.75 -5.16 16.30
N PRO A 102 12.52 -6.24 16.03
CA PRO A 102 13.62 -6.35 15.07
C PRO A 102 13.21 -6.75 13.64
N LEU A 103 11.95 -7.11 13.41
CA LEU A 103 11.43 -7.62 12.14
C LEU A 103 10.96 -6.52 11.16
N ARG A 104 11.65 -5.38 11.17
CA ARG A 104 11.37 -4.24 10.29
C ARG A 104 11.95 -4.51 8.90
N LYS A 105 11.11 -4.54 7.87
CA LYS A 105 11.54 -4.61 6.46
C LYS A 105 11.26 -3.29 5.75
N ARG A 106 12.22 -2.83 4.93
CA ARG A 106 12.09 -1.63 4.10
C ARG A 106 12.36 -1.97 2.64
N CYS A 107 11.43 -1.65 1.75
CA CYS A 107 11.56 -1.83 0.30
C CYS A 107 11.18 -0.53 -0.43
N LEU A 108 11.89 -0.23 -1.51
CA LEU A 108 11.52 0.86 -2.42
C LEU A 108 10.44 0.34 -3.38
N LEU A 109 9.30 1.03 -3.45
CA LEU A 109 8.17 0.63 -4.29
C LEU A 109 7.74 1.79 -5.19
N ASN A 110 7.21 1.44 -6.35
CA ASN A 110 6.67 2.39 -7.31
C ASN A 110 5.15 2.45 -7.13
N PHE A 111 4.65 3.64 -6.78
CA PHE A 111 3.22 3.89 -6.64
C PHE A 111 2.70 4.71 -7.81
N LEU A 112 1.57 4.30 -8.36
CA LEU A 112 0.76 5.17 -9.20
C LEU A 112 -0.07 6.08 -8.29
N VAL A 113 0.07 7.38 -8.48
CA VAL A 113 -0.70 8.37 -7.72
C VAL A 113 -2.01 8.66 -8.45
N VAL A 114 -3.15 8.45 -7.79
CA VAL A 114 -4.47 8.65 -8.39
C VAL A 114 -5.30 9.66 -7.61
N ASP A 115 -5.93 10.58 -8.33
CA ASP A 115 -6.77 11.64 -7.75
C ASP A 115 -8.24 11.21 -7.68
N ILE A 116 -8.48 10.10 -6.99
CA ILE A 116 -9.84 9.60 -6.69
C ILE A 116 -10.11 9.83 -5.20
N PRO A 117 -11.25 10.44 -4.82
CA PRO A 117 -11.65 10.51 -3.43
C PRO A 117 -11.71 9.12 -2.79
N SER A 118 -10.96 8.93 -1.72
CA SER A 118 -10.84 7.64 -1.05
C SER A 118 -10.56 7.86 0.43
N THR A 119 -11.13 7.02 1.27
CA THR A 119 -10.79 7.00 2.70
C THR A 119 -9.48 6.27 2.95
N TYR A 120 -8.98 5.48 1.98
CA TYR A 120 -7.73 4.73 2.11
C TYR A 120 -6.53 5.57 1.67
N ASN A 121 -5.37 5.30 2.27
CA ASN A 121 -4.12 5.95 1.87
C ASN A 121 -3.49 5.21 0.69
N VAL A 122 -3.50 3.87 0.72
CA VAL A 122 -2.71 3.03 -0.20
C VAL A 122 -3.44 1.73 -0.54
N ILE A 123 -3.28 1.26 -1.78
CA ILE A 123 -3.52 -0.13 -2.18
C ILE A 123 -2.16 -0.76 -2.52
N LEU A 124 -1.80 -1.82 -1.81
CA LEU A 124 -0.64 -2.65 -2.09
C LEU A 124 -1.08 -3.86 -2.92
N GLY A 125 -0.64 -3.89 -4.17
CA GLY A 125 -0.95 -4.90 -5.15
C GLY A 125 0.10 -6.01 -5.22
N ARG A 126 0.08 -6.71 -6.36
CA ARG A 126 1.09 -7.73 -6.68
C ARG A 126 2.53 -7.21 -6.71
N PRO A 127 2.84 -5.99 -7.18
CA PRO A 127 4.23 -5.54 -7.20
C PRO A 127 4.84 -5.52 -5.79
N MET A 128 4.17 -4.92 -4.80
CA MET A 128 4.59 -5.03 -3.39
C MET A 128 4.67 -6.48 -2.92
N LEU A 129 3.63 -7.29 -3.17
CA LEU A 129 3.60 -8.69 -2.70
C LEU A 129 4.74 -9.56 -3.27
N ASN A 130 5.26 -9.21 -4.45
CA ASN A 130 6.40 -9.90 -5.07
C ASN A 130 7.76 -9.34 -4.63
N ALA A 131 7.78 -8.16 -3.99
CA ALA A 131 9.00 -7.48 -3.53
C ALA A 131 9.40 -7.83 -2.09
N PHE A 132 8.52 -8.46 -1.30
CA PHE A 132 8.72 -8.77 0.13
C PHE A 132 8.86 -10.26 0.44
#